data_AF-A0A379W4V7-F1
#
_entry.id   AF-A0A379W4V7-F1
#
_cell.length_a   1.000
_cell.length_b   1.000
_cell.length_c   1.000
_cell.angle_alpha   90.00
_cell.angle_beta   90.00
_cell.angle_gamma   90.00
#
_symmetry.space_group_name_H-M   'P 1'
#
loop_
_entity.id
_entity.type
_entity.pdbx_description
1 polymer ?
#
loop_
_entity_poly.entity_id
_entity_poly.type
_entity_poly.pdbx_seq_one_letter_code
_entity_poly.pdbx_strand_id
1 'polypeptide(L)' 'MVPPLGNLPLKAVLPAETRTLWVGYIDDYGGLQMNRYTCDALNCAFKDAGATS' A
#
# COMPACT_ATOMS: atom_id res chain seq x y z
N MET A 1 -7.47 -11.04 3.09
CA MET A 1 -8.40 -9.93 3.36
C MET A 1 -8.06 -9.37 4.74
N VAL A 2 -7.97 -8.05 4.88
CA VAL A 2 -7.63 -7.38 6.15
C VAL A 2 -8.95 -6.95 6.82
N PRO A 3 -9.19 -7.26 8.11
CA PRO A 3 -10.42 -6.86 8.79
C PRO A 3 -10.46 -5.34 9.04
N PRO A 4 -11.65 -4.73 9.23
CA PRO A 4 -11.77 -3.32 9.57
C PRO A 4 -10.95 -2.95 10.81
N LEU A 5 -10.17 -1.86 10.72
CA LEU A 5 -9.27 -1.37 11.77
C LEU A 5 -8.20 -2.37 12.24
N GLY A 6 -7.99 -3.47 11.50
CA GLY A 6 -7.00 -4.49 11.82
C GLY A 6 -5.74 -4.39 10.97
N ASN A 7 -4.70 -5.09 11.43
CA ASN A 7 -3.44 -5.24 10.72
C ASN A 7 -3.24 -6.71 10.34
N LEU A 8 -2.71 -6.96 9.14
CA LEU A 8 -2.35 -8.29 8.67
C LEU A 8 -0.86 -8.32 8.30
N PRO A 9 0.01 -8.91 9.14
CA PRO A 9 1.41 -9.11 8.78
C PRO A 9 1.53 -10.02 7.55
N LEU A 10 2.29 -9.60 6.56
CA LEU A 10 2.54 -10.37 5.34
C LEU A 10 4.00 -10.85 5.33
N LYS A 11 4.24 -12.05 4.77
CA LYS A 11 5.58 -12.54 4.52
C LYS A 11 6.12 -11.93 3.23
N ALA A 12 6.68 -10.74 3.32
CA ALA A 12 7.31 -10.03 2.21
C ALA A 12 8.73 -9.58 2.60
N VAL A 13 9.66 -9.69 1.67
CA VAL A 13 11.01 -9.13 1.80
C VAL A 13 11.14 -8.02 0.79
N LEU A 14 11.33 -6.80 1.27
CA LEU A 14 11.58 -5.65 0.42
C LEU A 14 13.10 -5.50 0.23
N PRO A 15 13.58 -5.15 -0.98
CA PRO A 15 14.94 -4.68 -1.16
C PRO A 15 15.26 -3.52 -0.22
N ALA A 16 16.50 -3.45 0.29
CA ALA A 16 16.92 -2.42 1.27
C ALA A 16 16.67 -0.98 0.78
N GLU A 17 16.73 -0.75 -0.53
CA GLU A 17 16.54 0.56 -1.17
C GLU A 17 15.12 0.77 -1.72
N THR A 18 14.13 0.04 -1.21
CA THR A 18 12.75 0.17 -1.69
C THR A 18 12.17 1.53 -1.32
N ARG A 19 12.01 2.40 -2.32
CA ARG A 19 11.40 3.73 -2.15
C ARG A 19 9.92 3.78 -2.55
N THR A 20 9.45 2.75 -3.24
CA THR A 20 8.08 2.67 -3.74
C THR A 20 7.54 1.26 -3.60
N LEU A 21 6.30 1.14 -3.14
CA LEU A 21 5.58 -0.12 -3.02
C LEU A 21 4.24 -0.01 -3.73
N TRP A 22 3.90 -1.00 -4.54
CA TRP A 22 2.57 -1.10 -5.15
C TRP A 22 1.73 -2.07 -4.34
N VAL A 23 0.56 -1.62 -3.88
CA VAL A 23 -0.39 -2.45 -3.13
C VAL A 23 -1.69 -2.52 -3.92
N GLY A 24 -2.08 -3.74 -4.26
CA GLY A 24 -3.33 -4.01 -4.97
C GLY A 24 -4.46 -4.38 -4.03
N TYR A 25 -5.68 -3.99 -4.37
CA TYR A 25 -6.90 -4.50 -3.75
C TYR A 25 -7.95 -4.83 -4.81
N ILE A 26 -8.85 -5.75 -4.47
CA ILE A 26 -10.02 -6.05 -5.29
C ILE A 26 -11.18 -5.24 -4.74
N ASP A 27 -11.83 -4.45 -5.59
CA ASP A 27 -13.03 -3.69 -5.23
C ASP A 27 -14.30 -4.56 -5.24
N ASP A 28 -15.43 -3.98 -4.80
CA ASP A 28 -16.71 -4.69 -4.70
C ASP A 28 -17.29 -5.14 -6.06
N TYR A 29 -16.74 -4.62 -7.17
CA TYR A 29 -17.09 -5.00 -8.53
C TYR A 29 -16.14 -6.05 -9.13
N GLY A 30 -15.16 -6.53 -8.34
CA GLY A 30 -14.16 -7.51 -8.78
C GLY A 30 -13.00 -6.90 -9.57
N GLY A 31 -12.90 -5.58 -9.64
CA GLY A 31 -11.81 -4.87 -10.30
C GLY A 31 -10.53 -4.89 -9.46
N LEU A 32 -9.37 -5.09 -10.12
CA LEU A 32 -8.06 -4.92 -9.48
C LEU A 32 -7.63 -3.46 -9.55
N GLN A 33 -7.53 -2.84 -8.38
CA GLN A 33 -7.00 -1.49 -8.21
C GLN A 33 -5.58 -1.55 -7.67
N MET A 34 -4.69 -0.67 -8.14
CA MET A 34 -3.29 -0.65 -7.76
C MET A 34 -2.89 0.74 -7.24
N ASN A 35 -2.52 0.81 -5.96
CA ASN A 35 -2.12 2.04 -5.31
C ASN A 35 -0.61 2.11 -5.11
N ARG A 36 0.00 3.25 -5.45
CA ARG A 36 1.43 3.48 -5.25
C ARG A 36 1.69 4.13 -3.89
N TYR A 37 2.50 3.47 -3.08
CA TYR A 37 2.96 3.93 -1.79
C TYR A 37 4.40 4.42 -1.92
N THR A 38 4.71 5.50 -1.21
CA THR A 38 6.09 5.99 -1.05
C THR A 38 6.63 5.48 0.28
N CYS A 39 7.85 4.95 0.27
CA CYS A 39 8.48 4.35 1.44
C CYS A 39 9.64 5.20 1.95
N ASP A 40 9.75 5.30 3.26
CA ASP A 40 10.96 5.70 3.98
C ASP A 40 11.63 4.48 4.64
N ALA A 41 12.58 4.70 5.55
CA ALA A 41 13.34 3.63 6.19
C ALA A 41 12.49 2.69 7.08
N LEU A 42 11.29 3.11 7.50
CA LEU A 42 10.45 2.38 8.46
C LEU A 42 9.06 2.06 7.92
N ASN A 43 8.48 2.93 7.08
CA ASN A 43 7.08 2.83 6.68
C ASN A 43 6.87 3.18 5.20
N CYS A 44 5.82 2.59 4.62
CA CYS A 44 5.29 2.96 3.31
C CYS A 44 3.91 3.60 3.50
N ALA A 45 3.72 4.81 2.97
CA ALA A 45 2.46 5.54 3.05
C ALA A 45 1.90 5.80 1.65
N PHE A 46 0.57 5.72 1.53
CA PHE A 46 -0.12 6.14 0.33
C PHE A 46 -0.01 7.66 0.23
N LYS A 47 0.60 8.16 -0.84
CA LYS A 47 0.49 9.58 -1.19
C LYS A 47 -0.71 9.69 -2.10
N ASP A 48 -1.81 10.25 -1.60
CA ASP A 48 -2.88 10.71 -2.47
C ASP A 48 -2.27 11.58 -3.58
N ALA A 49 -2.63 11.30 -4.83
CA ALA A 49 -2.20 12.08 -5.98
C ALA A 49 -2.86 13.47 -6.03
N GLY A 50 -3.19 14.07 -4.88
CA GLY A 50 -3.88 15.35 -4.80
C GLY A 50 -4.64 15.63 -3.50
N ALA A 51 -4.04 15.40 -2.32
CA ALA A 51 -4.48 16.13 -1.13
C ALA A 51 -3.70 17.46 -1.04
N THR A 52 -3.98 18.36 -1.98
CA THR A 52 -3.71 19.78 -1.85
C THR A 52 -4.99 20.46 -1.41
N SER A 53 -4.95 21.03 -0.19
CA SER A 53 -5.79 22.12 0.38
C SER A 53 -7.31 22.06 0.20
#